data_AF-A0A9D2LKS4-F1
#
_entry.id   AF-A0A9D2LKS4-F1
#
_cell.length_a   1.000
_cell.length_b   1.000
_cell.length_c   1.000
_cell.angle_alpha   90.00
_cell.angle_beta   90.00
_cell.angle_gamma   90.00
#
_symmetry.space_group_name_H-M   'P 1'
#
loop_
_entity.id
_entity.type
_entity.pdbx_description
1 polymer ?
#
loop_
_entity_poly.entity_id
_entity_poly.type
_entity_poly.pdbx_seq_one_letter_code
_entity_poly.pdbx_strand_id
1 'polypeptide(L)'
;MTTMDFGATLNALRKLHVETGSLACLGCGYEHNCSTHGCAILRNAIEHMEAALSNYDSLSALVDRLETELKSEILSAAELRARLANEWVSVEERLPTDERPVLVFVGYADTMTGFITTSSYFCFDVNPHWQWDGLVRDKQRTLFWMPLPAPPDRRPPEGDEDHHG
;
A
#
# COMPACT_ATOMS: atom_id res chain seq x y z
N MET A 1 -25.34 -1.19 27.86
CA MET A 1 -24.49 -2.16 27.14
C MET A 1 -25.03 -3.54 27.41
N THR A 2 -25.43 -4.27 26.38
CA THR A 2 -25.80 -5.69 26.49
C THR A 2 -24.58 -6.50 26.87
N THR A 3 -24.72 -7.42 27.82
CA THR A 3 -23.62 -8.22 28.38
C THR A 3 -23.23 -9.42 27.53
N MET A 4 -24.04 -9.78 26.52
CA MET A 4 -23.78 -10.91 25.61
C MET A 4 -23.19 -10.42 24.28
N ASP A 5 -22.15 -11.11 23.83
CA ASP A 5 -21.59 -10.93 22.49
C ASP A 5 -22.50 -11.58 21.41
N PHE A 6 -22.16 -11.36 20.14
CA PHE A 6 -22.94 -11.83 18.99
C PHE A 6 -23.10 -13.36 18.98
N GLY A 7 -22.01 -14.10 19.21
CA GLY A 7 -22.01 -15.56 19.19
C GLY A 7 -22.80 -16.15 20.36
N ALA A 8 -22.64 -15.57 21.56
CA ALA A 8 -23.39 -15.91 22.75
C ALA A 8 -24.90 -15.67 22.54
N THR A 9 -25.27 -14.55 21.91
CA THR A 9 -26.66 -14.21 21.58
C THR A 9 -27.25 -15.20 20.57
N LEU A 10 -26.54 -15.50 19.48
CA LEU A 10 -26.98 -16.48 18.48
C LEU A 10 -27.18 -17.87 19.11
N ASN A 11 -26.24 -18.31 19.95
CA ASN A 11 -26.34 -19.59 20.64
C ASN A 11 -27.49 -19.61 21.66
N ALA A 12 -27.75 -18.51 22.37
CA ALA A 12 -28.90 -18.40 23.26
C ALA A 12 -30.22 -18.50 22.48
N LEU A 13 -30.31 -17.85 21.31
CA LEU A 13 -31.49 -17.90 20.46
C LEU A 13 -31.72 -19.29 19.85
N ARG A 14 -30.66 -19.97 19.40
CA ARG A 14 -30.73 -21.37 18.93
C ARG A 14 -31.33 -22.30 19.98
N LYS A 15 -30.99 -22.11 21.26
CA LYS A 15 -31.59 -22.87 22.38
C LYS A 15 -33.03 -22.43 22.65
N LEU A 16 -33.27 -21.13 22.80
CA LEU A 16 -34.57 -20.58 23.15
C LEU A 16 -35.65 -20.93 22.12
N HIS A 17 -35.26 -21.03 20.85
CA HIS A 17 -36.17 -21.37 19.77
C HIS A 17 -36.75 -22.79 19.89
N VAL A 18 -35.99 -23.77 20.41
CA VAL A 18 -36.39 -25.20 20.47
C VAL A 18 -36.92 -25.65 21.83
N GLU A 19 -36.83 -24.81 22.86
CA GLU A 19 -37.36 -25.13 24.20
C GLU A 19 -38.90 -25.24 24.14
N THR A 20 -39.38 -26.48 24.08
CA THR A 20 -40.80 -26.82 24.15
C THR A 20 -41.23 -26.93 25.61
N GLY A 21 -42.24 -26.16 26.02
CA GLY A 21 -42.79 -26.18 27.38
C GLY A 21 -42.49 -24.95 28.25
N SER A 22 -41.60 -24.05 27.82
CA SER A 22 -41.54 -22.69 28.37
C SER A 22 -42.45 -21.76 27.55
N LEU A 23 -43.03 -20.72 28.18
CA LEU A 23 -43.88 -19.72 27.52
C LEU A 23 -43.09 -18.80 26.54
N ALA A 24 -42.01 -19.28 25.93
CA ALA A 24 -41.16 -18.52 25.02
C ALA A 24 -41.91 -17.98 23.79
N CYS A 25 -42.99 -18.65 23.38
CA CYS A 25 -43.88 -18.18 22.32
C CYS A 25 -45.34 -18.27 22.78
N LEU A 26 -45.95 -17.13 23.16
CA LEU A 26 -47.39 -17.00 23.44
C LEU A 26 -48.25 -16.99 22.17
N GLY A 27 -47.69 -17.40 21.03
CA GLY A 27 -48.23 -17.17 19.69
C GLY A 27 -47.60 -15.93 19.06
N CYS A 28 -46.65 -16.13 18.15
CA CYS A 28 -45.96 -15.04 17.48
C CYS A 28 -46.78 -14.35 16.38
N GLY A 29 -47.87 -14.99 15.92
CA GLY A 29 -48.77 -14.44 14.88
C GLY A 29 -48.29 -14.60 13.43
N TYR A 30 -47.05 -15.06 13.21
CA TYR A 30 -46.46 -15.24 11.87
C TYR A 30 -46.59 -16.67 11.31
N GLU A 31 -46.85 -17.65 12.17
CA GLU A 31 -47.05 -19.05 11.79
C GLU A 31 -47.97 -19.74 12.81
N HIS A 32 -48.67 -20.78 12.38
CA HIS A 32 -49.39 -21.68 13.28
C HIS A 32 -48.47 -22.80 13.79
N ASN A 33 -48.81 -23.43 14.92
CA ASN A 33 -48.06 -24.56 15.47
C ASN A 33 -46.59 -24.27 15.86
N CYS A 34 -46.28 -23.04 16.31
CA CYS A 34 -44.93 -22.71 16.82
C CYS A 34 -44.48 -23.60 18.00
N SER A 35 -45.37 -24.39 18.61
CA SER A 35 -45.05 -25.35 19.65
C SER A 35 -44.32 -26.60 19.16
N THR A 36 -44.34 -26.92 17.86
CA THR A 36 -43.68 -28.12 17.30
C THR A 36 -42.34 -27.82 16.65
N HIS A 37 -42.21 -26.66 15.98
CA HIS A 37 -41.01 -26.26 15.26
C HIS A 37 -40.38 -24.99 15.85
N GLY A 38 -40.83 -24.54 17.02
CA GLY A 38 -40.36 -23.33 17.71
C GLY A 38 -40.91 -22.00 17.17
N CYS A 39 -40.57 -20.88 17.81
CA CYS A 39 -41.05 -19.54 17.41
C CYS A 39 -40.50 -19.08 16.05
N ALA A 40 -41.38 -18.69 15.12
CA ALA A 40 -41.00 -18.21 13.78
C ALA A 40 -40.12 -16.94 13.80
N ILE A 41 -40.38 -16.00 14.73
CA ILE A 41 -39.55 -14.79 14.90
C ILE A 41 -38.12 -15.18 15.30
N LEU A 42 -37.98 -16.15 16.22
CA LEU A 42 -36.65 -16.58 16.67
C LEU A 42 -35.88 -17.31 15.56
N ARG A 43 -36.54 -18.15 14.73
CA ARG A 43 -35.87 -18.75 13.56
C ARG A 43 -35.39 -17.70 12.59
N ASN A 44 -36.27 -16.76 12.24
CA ASN A 44 -35.93 -15.71 11.30
C ASN A 44 -34.76 -14.86 11.82
N ALA A 45 -34.76 -14.53 13.12
CA ALA A 45 -33.64 -13.85 13.75
C ALA A 45 -32.33 -14.67 13.64
N ILE A 46 -32.36 -15.97 13.93
CA ILE A 46 -31.22 -16.88 13.79
C ILE A 46 -30.72 -16.90 12.35
N GLU A 47 -31.61 -17.11 11.37
CA GLU A 47 -31.27 -17.15 9.94
C GLU A 47 -30.61 -15.84 9.48
N HIS A 48 -31.16 -14.69 9.87
CA HIS A 48 -30.56 -13.40 9.56
C HIS A 48 -29.19 -13.20 10.23
N MET A 49 -29.02 -13.64 11.47
CA MET A 49 -27.73 -13.57 12.15
C MET A 49 -26.69 -14.50 11.53
N GLU A 50 -27.07 -15.70 11.11
CA GLU A 50 -26.19 -16.64 10.41
C GLU A 50 -25.79 -16.09 9.03
N ALA A 51 -26.74 -15.52 8.28
CA ALA A 51 -26.46 -14.83 7.03
C ALA A 51 -25.50 -13.65 7.26
N ALA A 52 -25.65 -12.89 8.35
CA ALA A 52 -24.76 -11.80 8.69
C ALA A 52 -23.32 -12.28 8.99
N LEU A 53 -23.15 -13.41 9.70
CA LEU A 53 -21.83 -14.02 9.91
C LEU A 53 -21.20 -14.47 8.59
N SER A 54 -21.95 -15.18 7.75
CA SER A 54 -21.47 -15.63 6.44
C SER A 54 -21.05 -14.45 5.55
N ASN A 55 -21.82 -13.36 5.56
CA ASN A 55 -21.47 -12.14 4.86
C ASN A 55 -20.21 -11.50 5.43
N TYR A 56 -20.05 -11.47 6.76
CA TYR A 56 -18.85 -10.94 7.41
C TYR A 56 -17.61 -11.77 7.02
N ASP A 57 -17.69 -13.09 7.08
CA ASP A 57 -16.59 -13.99 6.69
C ASP A 57 -16.22 -13.79 5.21
N SER A 58 -17.23 -13.68 4.34
CA SER A 58 -17.04 -13.41 2.91
C SER A 58 -16.38 -12.04 2.66
N LEU A 59 -16.78 -11.02 3.42
CA LEU A 59 -16.21 -9.68 3.34
C LEU A 59 -14.78 -9.65 3.88
N SER A 60 -14.51 -10.32 5.00
CA SER A 60 -13.16 -10.46 5.56
C SER A 60 -12.23 -11.10 4.52
N ALA A 61 -12.66 -12.20 3.91
CA ALA A 61 -11.88 -12.87 2.87
C ALA A 61 -11.67 -11.99 1.61
N LEU A 62 -12.62 -11.11 1.27
CA LEU A 62 -12.45 -10.12 0.19
C LEU A 62 -11.40 -9.07 0.55
N VAL A 63 -11.45 -8.56 1.77
CA VAL A 63 -10.48 -7.57 2.27
C VAL A 63 -9.07 -8.16 2.26
N ASP A 64 -8.88 -9.38 2.75
CA ASP A 64 -7.58 -10.06 2.76
C ASP A 64 -7.01 -10.23 1.34
N ARG A 65 -7.88 -10.54 0.36
CA ARG A 65 -7.48 -10.62 -1.05
C ARG A 65 -7.05 -9.27 -1.61
N LEU A 66 -7.86 -8.24 -1.41
CA LEU A 66 -7.55 -6.88 -1.86
C LEU A 66 -6.27 -6.35 -1.21
N GLU A 67 -6.03 -6.65 0.06
CA GLU A 67 -4.80 -6.29 0.75
C GLU A 67 -3.59 -6.97 0.11
N THR A 68 -3.71 -8.27 -0.21
CA THR A 68 -2.64 -9.03 -0.87
C THR A 68 -2.35 -8.49 -2.27
N GLU A 69 -3.40 -8.23 -3.06
CA GLU A 69 -3.30 -7.65 -4.40
C GLU A 69 -2.63 -6.26 -4.33
N LEU A 70 -3.11 -5.37 -3.46
CA LEU A 70 -2.55 -4.04 -3.27
C LEU A 70 -1.08 -4.09 -2.84
N LYS A 71 -0.70 -4.97 -1.90
CA LYS A 71 0.69 -5.16 -1.49
C LYS A 71 1.57 -5.58 -2.66
N SER A 72 1.09 -6.49 -3.50
CA SER A 72 1.83 -6.95 -4.69
C SER A 72 2.01 -5.84 -5.72
N GLU A 73 0.98 -5.03 -5.96
CA GLU A 73 1.02 -3.88 -6.87
C GLU A 73 2.00 -2.81 -6.38
N ILE A 74 1.96 -2.49 -5.09
CA ILE A 74 2.89 -1.53 -4.47
C ILE A 74 4.34 -1.99 -4.64
N LEU A 75 4.61 -3.29 -4.39
CA LEU A 75 5.96 -3.84 -4.54
C LEU A 75 6.43 -3.77 -5.99
N SER A 76 5.60 -4.18 -6.95
CA SER A 76 5.91 -4.11 -8.38
C SER A 76 6.15 -2.68 -8.84
N ALA A 77 5.33 -1.73 -8.40
CA ALA A 77 5.50 -0.31 -8.70
C ALA A 77 6.78 0.26 -8.09
N ALA A 78 7.15 -0.16 -6.87
CA ALA A 78 8.39 0.24 -6.22
C ALA A 78 9.61 -0.29 -6.97
N GLU A 79 9.59 -1.55 -7.40
CA GLU A 79 10.64 -2.18 -8.22
C GLU A 79 10.78 -1.47 -9.57
N LEU A 80 9.67 -1.21 -10.26
CA LEU A 80 9.67 -0.48 -11.53
C LEU A 80 10.21 0.94 -11.35
N ARG A 81 9.80 1.64 -10.29
CA ARG A 81 10.30 2.98 -9.97
C ARG A 81 11.79 2.98 -9.66
N ALA A 82 12.29 2.00 -8.91
CA ALA A 82 13.71 1.85 -8.63
C ALA A 82 14.50 1.59 -9.92
N ARG A 83 13.98 0.76 -10.83
CA ARG A 83 14.59 0.51 -12.14
C ARG A 83 14.65 1.77 -12.99
N LEU A 84 13.54 2.50 -13.11
CA LEU A 84 13.45 3.75 -13.89
C LEU A 84 14.30 4.88 -13.28
N ALA A 85 14.42 4.93 -11.95
CA ALA A 85 15.30 5.89 -11.29
C ALA A 85 16.78 5.67 -11.60
N ASN A 86 17.16 4.46 -12.03
CA ASN A 86 18.53 4.10 -12.37
C ASN A 86 18.84 4.19 -13.88
N GLU A 87 17.91 4.72 -14.68
CA GLU A 87 18.09 4.88 -16.13
C GLU A 87 18.57 6.29 -16.49
N TRP A 88 19.50 6.35 -17.45
CA TRP A 88 19.99 7.62 -18.00
C TRP A 88 18.94 8.23 -18.93
N VAL A 89 18.52 9.45 -18.63
CA VAL A 89 17.53 10.22 -19.38
C VAL A 89 18.26 11.23 -20.26
N SER A 90 17.95 11.25 -21.55
CA SER A 90 18.47 12.28 -22.46
C SER A 90 17.92 13.65 -22.09
N VAL A 91 18.75 14.69 -22.11
CA VAL A 91 18.29 16.08 -21.90
C VAL A 91 17.35 16.56 -23.00
N GLU A 92 17.37 15.93 -24.18
CA GLU A 92 16.45 16.22 -25.28
C GLU A 92 15.07 15.60 -25.04
N GLU A 93 14.98 14.52 -24.27
CA GLU A 93 13.73 13.87 -23.89
C GLU A 93 13.06 14.61 -22.74
N ARG A 94 13.81 14.86 -21.66
CA ARG A 94 13.29 15.46 -20.44
C ARG A 94 14.40 16.08 -19.60
N LEU A 95 14.10 17.19 -18.95
CA LEU A 95 14.98 17.88 -18.01
C LEU A 95 14.50 17.70 -16.56
N PRO A 96 15.38 17.87 -15.56
CA PRO A 96 14.98 17.92 -14.15
C PRO A 96 13.99 19.07 -13.88
N THR A 97 13.16 18.93 -12.84
CA THR A 97 12.04 19.86 -12.59
C THR A 97 12.02 20.48 -11.20
N ASP A 98 12.94 20.07 -10.31
CA ASP A 98 12.94 20.46 -8.90
C ASP A 98 14.31 20.98 -8.40
N GLU A 99 15.19 21.35 -9.34
CA GLU A 99 16.56 21.88 -9.12
C GLU A 99 17.44 21.05 -8.18
N ARG A 100 17.06 19.80 -7.88
CA ARG A 100 17.87 18.91 -7.05
C ARG A 100 19.13 18.48 -7.81
N PRO A 101 20.25 18.26 -7.11
CA PRO A 101 21.43 17.69 -7.72
C PRO A 101 21.13 16.32 -8.33
N VAL A 102 21.62 16.10 -9.54
CA VAL A 102 21.50 14.86 -10.32
C VAL A 102 22.88 14.42 -10.79
N LEU A 103 23.03 13.13 -11.14
CA LEU A 103 24.17 12.69 -11.92
C LEU A 103 23.97 13.11 -13.37
N VAL A 104 25.03 13.62 -13.99
CA VAL A 104 25.03 14.05 -15.38
C VAL A 104 26.20 13.45 -16.13
N PHE A 105 25.97 13.12 -17.40
CA PHE A 105 27.02 12.85 -18.37
C PHE A 105 27.26 14.10 -19.21
N VAL A 106 28.47 14.65 -19.11
CA VAL A 106 28.90 15.84 -19.84
C VAL A 106 29.94 15.42 -20.88
N GLY A 107 29.64 15.66 -22.16
CA GLY A 107 30.47 15.16 -23.25
C GLY A 107 30.16 15.78 -24.60
N TYR A 108 30.76 15.19 -25.64
CA TYR A 108 30.51 15.55 -27.03
C TYR A 108 29.51 14.56 -27.64
N ALA A 109 28.45 15.07 -28.27
CA ALA A 109 27.35 14.25 -28.78
C ALA A 109 27.75 13.31 -29.94
N ASP A 110 28.78 13.68 -30.69
CA ASP A 110 29.28 12.93 -31.85
C ASP A 110 30.13 11.72 -31.46
N THR A 111 30.96 11.87 -30.43
CA THR A 111 31.94 10.86 -30.01
C THR A 111 31.54 10.14 -28.72
N MET A 112 30.57 10.67 -27.97
CA MET A 112 30.23 10.21 -26.62
C MET A 112 31.44 10.15 -25.68
N THR A 113 32.46 10.98 -25.94
CA THR A 113 33.60 11.15 -25.04
C THR A 113 33.26 12.23 -24.01
N GLY A 114 33.43 11.91 -22.73
CA GLY A 114 32.99 12.79 -21.65
C GLY A 114 33.32 12.26 -20.27
N PHE A 115 32.66 12.82 -19.26
CA PHE A 115 32.78 12.40 -17.86
C PHE A 115 31.42 12.47 -17.16
N ILE A 116 31.31 11.74 -16.05
CA ILE A 116 30.14 11.76 -15.17
C ILE A 116 30.47 12.66 -13.97
N THR A 117 29.55 13.56 -13.62
CA THR A 117 29.67 14.45 -12.46
C THR A 117 28.30 14.70 -11.84
N THR A 118 28.26 15.42 -10.71
CA THR A 118 27.01 15.97 -10.17
C THR A 118 26.77 17.38 -10.70
N SER A 119 25.50 17.69 -10.99
CA SER A 119 25.08 19.02 -11.45
C SER A 119 23.62 19.27 -11.08
N SER A 120 23.20 20.53 -11.11
CA SER A 120 21.80 20.94 -10.95
C SER A 120 21.33 21.66 -12.20
N TYR A 121 20.06 21.44 -12.57
CA TYR A 121 19.40 22.19 -13.64
C TYR A 121 18.49 23.25 -13.01
N PHE A 122 18.78 24.53 -13.25
CA PHE A 122 18.03 25.65 -12.66
C PHE A 122 16.79 25.93 -13.52
N CYS A 123 15.73 25.16 -13.29
CA CYS A 123 14.50 25.23 -14.08
C CYS A 123 13.65 26.48 -13.78
N PHE A 124 13.85 27.17 -12.65
CA PHE A 124 13.07 28.35 -12.28
C PHE A 124 13.72 29.68 -12.68
N ASP A 125 14.93 29.64 -13.23
CA ASP A 125 15.60 30.83 -13.75
C ASP A 125 14.92 31.38 -15.00
N VAL A 126 15.04 32.69 -15.22
CA VAL A 126 14.51 33.38 -16.41
C VAL A 126 15.04 32.74 -17.70
N ASN A 127 16.27 32.24 -17.67
CA ASN A 127 16.87 31.43 -18.72
C ASN A 127 17.36 30.11 -18.11
N PRO A 128 16.56 29.03 -18.17
CA PRO A 128 16.91 27.75 -17.59
C PRO A 128 18.21 27.17 -18.16
N HIS A 129 19.11 26.76 -17.27
CA HIS A 129 20.45 26.30 -17.66
C HIS A 129 20.99 25.30 -16.64
N TRP A 130 22.02 24.54 -17.05
CA TRP A 130 22.78 23.72 -16.13
C TRP A 130 23.79 24.56 -15.36
N GLN A 131 24.05 24.19 -14.10
CA GLN A 131 24.98 24.88 -13.21
C GLN A 131 26.36 25.18 -13.80
N TRP A 132 26.82 24.37 -14.76
CA TRP A 132 28.14 24.49 -15.38
C TRP A 132 28.09 24.95 -16.84
N ASP A 133 26.94 25.40 -17.33
CA ASP A 133 26.81 25.95 -18.69
C ASP A 133 27.75 27.16 -18.84
N GLY A 134 28.54 27.17 -19.92
CA GLY A 134 29.57 28.20 -20.19
C GLY A 134 30.93 27.97 -19.54
N LEU A 135 31.08 26.95 -18.67
CA LEU A 135 32.37 26.54 -18.10
C LEU A 135 32.97 25.29 -18.77
N VAL A 136 32.18 24.63 -19.62
CA VAL A 136 32.57 23.48 -20.44
C VAL A 136 33.33 23.90 -21.70
N ARG A 137 34.12 22.98 -22.28
CA ARG A 137 34.86 23.24 -23.53
C ARG A 137 33.91 23.48 -24.71
N ASP A 138 34.44 24.05 -25.80
CA ASP A 138 33.66 24.26 -27.03
C ASP A 138 32.95 22.97 -27.46
N LYS A 139 31.63 23.05 -27.71
CA LYS A 139 30.69 21.96 -28.04
C LYS A 139 30.44 20.88 -26.98
N GLN A 140 31.15 20.90 -25.85
CA GLN A 140 30.85 20.00 -24.74
C GLN A 140 29.59 20.48 -24.02
N ARG A 141 28.68 19.57 -23.67
CA ARG A 141 27.43 19.90 -22.95
C ARG A 141 26.91 18.70 -22.15
N THR A 142 25.95 18.95 -21.27
CA THR A 142 25.19 17.88 -20.62
C THR A 142 24.34 17.17 -21.66
N LEU A 143 24.47 15.84 -21.76
CA LEU A 143 23.72 15.03 -22.74
C LEU A 143 22.70 14.11 -22.05
N PHE A 144 23.06 13.56 -20.89
CA PHE A 144 22.21 12.65 -20.14
C PHE A 144 22.25 12.98 -18.66
N TRP A 145 21.18 12.65 -17.94
CA TRP A 145 21.11 12.77 -16.50
C TRP A 145 20.35 11.61 -15.87
N MET A 146 20.56 11.39 -14.58
CA MET A 146 19.75 10.48 -13.78
C MET A 146 19.70 10.98 -12.32
N PRO A 147 18.65 10.63 -11.55
CA PRO A 147 18.61 10.89 -10.12
C PRO A 147 19.88 10.39 -9.40
N LEU A 148 20.30 11.08 -8.33
CA LEU A 148 21.35 10.56 -7.47
C LEU A 148 20.90 9.22 -6.84
N PRO A 149 21.79 8.22 -6.76
CA PRO A 149 21.49 6.99 -6.04
C PRO A 149 21.25 7.30 -4.56
N ALA A 150 20.54 6.40 -3.88
CA ALA A 150 20.44 6.47 -2.43
C ALA A 150 21.85 6.51 -1.79
N PRO A 151 22.06 7.31 -0.74
CA PRO A 151 23.32 7.31 -0.04
C PRO A 151 23.64 5.91 0.50
N PRO A 152 24.93 5.52 0.61
CA PRO A 152 25.29 4.23 1.19
C PRO A 152 24.70 4.07 2.59
N ASP A 153 24.24 2.86 2.91
CA ASP A 153 23.81 2.53 4.28
C ASP A 153 24.97 2.76 5.25
N ARG A 154 24.70 3.47 6.35
CA ARG A 154 25.69 3.64 7.41
C ARG A 154 25.93 2.27 8.05
N ARG A 155 27.09 1.67 7.80
CA ARG A 155 27.57 0.56 8.63
C ARG A 155 27.66 1.09 10.08
N PRO A 156 27.08 0.40 11.08
CA PRO A 156 27.37 0.70 12.47
C PRO A 156 28.90 0.67 12.68
N PRO A 157 29.48 1.54 13.51
CA PRO A 157 30.91 1.43 13.82
C PRO A 157 31.21 0.02 14.33
N GLU A 158 32.22 -0.63 13.74
CA GLU A 158 32.69 -1.93 14.22
C GLU A 158 33.37 -1.72 15.58
N GLY A 159 32.79 -2.31 16.63
CA GLY A 159 33.43 -2.43 17.95
C GLY A 159 32.86 -1.52 19.04
N ASP A 160 31.67 -1.88 19.54
CA ASP A 160 31.39 -1.82 20.98
C ASP A 160 31.00 -3.25 21.39
N GLU A 161 31.99 -4.16 21.39
CA GLU A 161 31.84 -5.42 22.13
C GLU A 161 32.01 -5.09 23.61
N ASP A 162 30.88 -5.02 24.30
CA ASP A 162 30.73 -4.93 25.75
C ASP A 162 31.73 -5.85 26.47
N HIS A 163 32.87 -5.28 26.87
CA HIS A 163 33.76 -5.87 27.85
C HIS A 163 33.27 -5.51 29.25
N HIS A 164 32.18 -6.15 29.67
CA HIS A 164 31.79 -6.22 31.07
C HIS A 164 31.44 -7.66 31.45
N GLY A 165 32.47 -8.40 31.87
CA GLY A 165 32.40 -9.66 32.61
C GLY A 165 33.50 -9.70 33.64
#